data_AF-A0A849GR48-F1
#
_entry.id   AF-A0A849GR48-F1
#
_cell.length_a   1.000
_cell.length_b   1.000
_cell.length_c   1.000
_cell.angle_alpha   90.00
_cell.angle_beta   90.00
_cell.angle_gamma   90.00
#
_symmetry.space_group_name_H-M   'P 1'
#
loop_
_entity.id
_entity.type
_entity.pdbx_description
1 polymer ?
#
loop_
_entity_poly.entity_id
_entity_poly.type
_entity_poly.pdbx_seq_one_letter_code
_entity_poly.pdbx_strand_id
1 'polypeptide(L)' 'RVDRFVTPDEFAGYEKAAWGKGFLMVSATPLTRSSYHAGEDFARLREARLKKLGQA' A
#
# COMPACT_ATOMS: atom_id res chain seq x y z
N ARG A 1 19.51 12.12 -11.93
CA ARG A 1 19.92 10.83 -12.54
C ARG A 1 19.29 9.70 -11.71
N VAL A 2 18.83 8.62 -12.33
CA VAL A 2 18.29 7.44 -11.63
C VAL A 2 19.44 6.59 -11.10
N ASP A 3 19.35 6.11 -9.87
CA ASP A 3 20.36 5.26 -9.22
C ASP A 3 20.17 3.78 -9.57
N ARG A 4 18.94 3.26 -9.44
CA ARG A 4 18.59 1.87 -9.77
C ARG A 4 17.13 1.72 -10.19
N PHE A 5 16.85 0.64 -10.93
CA PHE A 5 15.50 0.16 -11.21
C PHE A 5 15.18 -1.03 -10.30
N VAL A 6 14.16 -0.88 -9.47
CA VAL A 6 13.76 -1.88 -8.48
C VAL A 6 12.90 -2.95 -9.14
N THR A 7 13.16 -4.22 -8.83
CA THR A 7 12.41 -5.35 -9.42
C THR A 7 11.03 -5.51 -8.77
N PRO A 8 10.06 -6.15 -9.45
CA PRO A 8 8.77 -6.47 -8.83
C PRO A 8 8.88 -7.25 -7.51
N ASP A 9 9.83 -8.17 -7.39
CA ASP A 9 10.04 -8.97 -6.17
C ASP A 9 10.53 -8.11 -4.99
N GLU A 10 11.38 -7.12 -5.25
CA GLU A 10 11.80 -6.17 -4.22
C GLU A 10 10.60 -5.31 -3.74
N PHE A 11 9.71 -4.91 -4.66
CA PHE A 11 8.47 -4.22 -4.29
C PHE A 11 7.56 -5.08 -3.41
N ALA A 12 7.43 -6.38 -3.71
CA ALA A 12 6.71 -7.33 -2.85
C ALA A 12 7.35 -7.42 -1.45
N GLY A 13 8.67 -7.30 -1.35
CA GLY A 13 9.39 -7.17 -0.08
C GLY A 13 8.98 -5.92 0.71
N TYR A 14 8.88 -4.76 0.05
CA TYR A 14 8.42 -3.52 0.69
C TYR A 14 6.95 -3.62 1.14
N GLU A 15 6.09 -4.21 0.31
CA GLU A 15 4.70 -4.46 0.64
C GLU A 15 4.58 -5.27 1.93
N LYS A 16 5.27 -6.43 1.98
CA LYS A 16 5.31 -7.30 3.16
C LYS A 16 5.82 -6.56 4.40
N ALA A 17 6.86 -5.76 4.26
CA ALA A 17 7.41 -4.97 5.36
C ALA A 17 6.42 -3.90 5.87
N ALA A 18 5.70 -3.24 4.97
CA ALA A 18 4.69 -2.24 5.32
C ALA A 18 3.49 -2.88 6.04
N TRP A 19 3.00 -4.02 5.56
CA TRP A 19 1.97 -4.78 6.28
C TRP A 19 2.45 -5.24 7.67
N GLY A 20 3.71 -5.69 7.78
CA GLY A 20 4.33 -6.03 9.07
C GLY A 20 4.45 -4.84 10.04
N LYS A 21 4.46 -3.60 9.54
CA LYS A 21 4.43 -2.37 10.34
C LYS A 21 3.01 -1.94 10.75
N GLY A 22 1.97 -2.61 10.26
CA GLY A 22 0.58 -2.35 10.63
C GLY A 22 -0.10 -1.22 9.84
N PHE A 23 0.43 -0.85 8.67
CA PHE A 23 -0.34 -0.02 7.74
C PHE A 23 -1.63 -0.76 7.34
N LEU A 24 -2.73 -0.01 7.19
CA LEU A 24 -4.05 -0.59 6.88
C LEU A 24 -4.32 -0.68 5.36
N MET A 25 -3.46 -0.07 4.55
CA MET A 25 -3.48 -0.11 3.09
C MET A 25 -2.06 0.15 2.57
N VAL A 26 -1.62 -0.62 1.57
CA VAL A 26 -0.31 -0.50 0.94
C VAL A 26 -0.44 -0.67 -0.58
N SER A 27 0.21 0.20 -1.36
CA SER A 27 0.43 0.04 -2.80
C SER A 27 1.92 0.13 -3.07
N ALA A 28 2.52 -0.96 -3.54
CA ALA A 28 3.95 -1.05 -3.80
C ALA A 28 4.20 -1.85 -5.09
N THR A 29 4.21 -1.15 -6.21
CA THR A 29 4.53 -1.71 -7.53
C THR A 29 5.46 -0.75 -8.29
N PRO A 30 6.16 -1.22 -9.34
CA PRO A 30 6.99 -0.35 -10.17
C PRO A 30 6.24 0.85 -10.79
N LEU A 31 4.92 0.75 -10.96
CA LEU A 31 4.08 1.78 -11.57
C LEU A 31 3.20 2.53 -10.57
N THR A 32 3.34 2.28 -9.26
CA THR A 32 2.59 3.01 -8.24
C THR A 32 2.89 4.50 -8.34
N ARG A 33 1.83 5.31 -8.38
CA ARG A 33 1.86 6.78 -8.35
C ARG A 33 0.91 7.25 -7.26
N SER A 34 1.21 8.39 -6.64
CA SER A 34 0.46 8.88 -5.47
C SER A 34 -1.05 9.04 -5.69
N SER A 35 -1.50 9.36 -6.91
CA SER A 35 -2.91 9.55 -7.24
C SER A 35 -3.57 8.35 -7.92
N TYR A 36 -2.79 7.35 -8.37
CA TYR A 36 -3.33 6.21 -9.09
C TYR A 36 -4.10 5.30 -8.11
N HIS A 37 -5.38 5.05 -8.40
CA HIS A 37 -6.33 4.33 -7.53
C HIS A 37 -6.52 4.91 -6.12
N ALA A 38 -6.08 6.15 -5.85
CA ALA A 38 -6.14 6.73 -4.51
C ALA A 38 -7.56 6.76 -3.91
N GLY A 39 -8.62 6.89 -4.72
CA GLY A 39 -10.00 6.81 -4.26
C GLY A 39 -10.41 5.41 -3.78
N GLU A 40 -10.09 4.37 -4.55
CA GLU A 40 -10.38 2.97 -4.19
C GLU A 40 -9.53 2.51 -3.01
N ASP A 41 -8.24 2.86 -3.02
CA ASP A 41 -7.31 2.56 -1.95
C ASP A 41 -7.74 3.25 -0.63
N PHE A 42 -8.24 4.49 -0.72
CA PHE A 42 -8.82 5.17 0.43
C PHE A 42 -10.09 4.49 0.94
N ALA A 43 -10.98 4.01 0.05
CA ALA A 43 -12.16 3.28 0.45
C ALA A 43 -11.80 2.00 1.23
N ARG A 44 -10.83 1.23 0.74
CA ARG A 44 -10.29 0.03 1.41
C ARG A 44 -9.66 0.37 2.76
N LEU A 45 -8.85 1.44 2.81
CA LEU A 45 -8.23 1.95 4.03
C LEU A 45 -9.29 2.31 5.08
N ARG A 46 -10.34 3.03 4.67
CA ARG A 46 -11.43 3.44 5.55
C ARG A 46 -12.19 2.23 6.09
N GLU A 47 -12.52 1.27 5.24
CA GLU A 47 -13.19 0.03 5.64
C GLU A 47 -12.33 -0.76 6.65
N ALA A 48 -11.04 -0.96 6.36
CA ALA A 48 -10.11 -1.64 7.26
C ALA A 48 -10.02 -0.93 8.63
N ARG A 49 -10.04 0.40 8.63
CA ARG A 49 -10.07 1.21 9.85
C ARG A 49 -11.36 1.01 10.65
N LEU A 50 -12.52 1.05 10.00
CA LEU A 50 -13.82 0.87 10.67
C LEU A 50 -13.92 -0.54 11.29
N LYS A 51 -13.49 -1.58 10.56
CA LYS A 51 -13.41 -2.95 11.08
C LYS A 51 -12.52 -3.05 12.32
N LYS A 52 -11.34 -2.42 12.28
CA LYS A 52 -10.40 -2.40 13.42
C LYS A 52 -10.99 -1.71 14.67
N LEU A 53 -11.90 -0.76 14.48
CA LEU A 53 -12.58 -0.04 15.57
C LEU A 53 -13.91 -0.69 16.01
N GLY A 54 -14.33 -1.80 15.38
CA GLY A 54 -15.63 -2.42 15.65
C GLY A 54 -16.83 -1.56 15.20
N GLN A 55 -16.64 -0.73 14.17
CA GLN A 55 -17.63 0.22 13.65
C GLN A 55 -18.22 -0.22 12.29
N ALA A 56 -17.99 -1.48 11.90
CA ALA A 56 -18.38 -2.06 10.62
C ALA A 56 -19.26 -3.28 10.84
#